data_AF-A0A7C3DPI6-F1
#
_entry.id   AF-A0A7C3DPI6-F1
#
_cell.length_a   1.000
_cell.length_b   1.000
_cell.length_c   1.000
_cell.angle_alpha   90.00
_cell.angle_beta   90.00
_cell.angle_gamma   90.00
#
_symmetry.space_group_name_H-M   'P 1'
#
loop_
_entity.id
_entity.type
_entity.pdbx_description
1 polymer ?
#
loop_
_entity_poly.entity_id
_entity_poly.type
_entity_poly.pdbx_seq_one_letter_code
_entity_poly.pdbx_strand_id
1 'polypeptide(L)' 'MLDRDLAVLYGVQTKALKQAVKRNIERFPEDFMFEMSENEFRNWRSQFVTSNSDMMGLRYAPFCFTEQGVTMLSCVLNS' A
#
# COMPACT_ATOMS: atom_id res chain seq x y z
N MET A 1 -5.44 5.39 -1.35
CA MET A 1 -4.88 5.22 0.02
C MET A 1 -3.64 4.35 -0.04
N LEU A 2 -2.66 4.59 0.82
CA LEU A 2 -1.47 3.74 0.89
C LEU A 2 -1.72 2.51 1.78
N ASP A 3 -0.99 1.44 1.51
CA ASP A 3 -0.96 0.22 2.33
C ASP A 3 -0.80 0.47 3.85
N ARG A 4 -0.01 1.47 4.24
CA ARG A 4 0.16 1.87 5.65
C ARG A 4 -1.10 2.47 6.27
N ASP A 5 -1.82 3.29 5.51
CA ASP A 5 -3.03 3.96 6.00
C ASP A 5 -4.11 2.90 6.22
N LEU A 6 -4.21 1.95 5.28
CA LEU A 6 -5.11 0.80 5.38
C LEU A 6 -4.71 -0.15 6.51
N ALA A 7 -3.42 -0.39 6.70
CA ALA A 7 -2.93 -1.21 7.80
C ALA A 7 -3.34 -0.62 9.16
N VAL A 8 -3.21 0.71 9.33
CA VAL A 8 -3.68 1.41 10.54
C VAL A 8 -5.21 1.34 10.66
N LEU A 9 -5.94 1.59 9.57
CA LEU A 9 -7.41 1.58 9.56
C LEU A 9 -8.00 0.22 9.90
N TYR A 10 -7.40 -0.87 9.42
CA TYR A 10 -7.82 -2.24 9.71
C TYR A 10 -7.14 -2.84 10.95
N GLY A 11 -6.25 -2.11 11.61
CA GLY A 11 -5.51 -2.61 12.78
C GLY A 11 -4.58 -3.79 12.48
N VAL A 12 -4.15 -3.95 11.23
CA VAL A 12 -3.27 -5.04 10.78
C VAL A 12 -1.86 -4.53 10.51
N GLN A 13 -0.86 -5.41 10.56
CA GLN A 13 0.49 -5.04 10.17
C GLN A 13 0.56 -4.84 8.64
N THR A 14 1.27 -3.81 8.18
CA THR A 14 1.53 -3.56 6.75
C THR A 14 2.08 -4.79 6.02
N LYS A 15 2.97 -5.54 6.66
CA LYS A 15 3.50 -6.80 6.13
C LYS A 15 2.40 -7.85 5.90
N ALA A 16 1.48 -8.00 6.84
CA ALA A 16 0.37 -8.94 6.74
C ALA A 16 -0.60 -8.53 5.62
N LEU A 17 -0.88 -7.23 5.49
CA LEU A 17 -1.70 -6.68 4.41
C LEU A 17 -1.06 -6.96 3.04
N LYS A 18 0.23 -6.67 2.87
CA LYS A 18 0.97 -7.00 1.64
C LYS A 18 0.94 -8.49 1.32
N GLN A 19 1.06 -9.34 2.34
CA GLN A 19 1.01 -10.79 2.16
C GLN A 19 -0.37 -11.28 1.74
N ALA A 20 -1.45 -10.74 2.34
CA ALA A 20 -2.82 -11.08 1.97
C ALA A 20 -3.15 -10.69 0.53
N VAL A 21 -2.67 -9.52 0.11
CA VAL A 21 -2.79 -9.03 -1.26
C VAL A 21 -2.02 -9.91 -2.24
N LYS A 22 -0.75 -10.22 -1.97
CA LYS A 22 0.06 -11.12 -2.82
C LYS A 22 -0.55 -12.52 -2.95
N ARG A 23 -1.20 -13.04 -1.90
CA ARG A 23 -1.90 -14.32 -1.94
C ARG A 23 -3.17 -14.30 -2.80
N ASN A 24 -3.81 -13.15 -2.90
CA ASN A 24 -5.07 -12.98 -3.61
C ASN A 24 -4.92 -12.08 -4.84
N ILE A 25 -3.71 -12.01 -5.43
CA ILE A 25 -3.42 -11.05 -6.51
C ILE A 25 -4.35 -11.24 -7.72
N GLU A 26 -4.82 -12.46 -7.97
CA GLU A 26 -5.81 -12.78 -9.01
C GLU A 26 -7.15 -12.06 -8.82
N ARG A 27 -7.49 -11.63 -7.60
CA ARG A 27 -8.69 -10.86 -7.28
C ARG A 27 -8.48 -9.34 -7.43
N PHE A 28 -7.25 -8.88 -7.65
CA PHE A 28 -6.92 -7.45 -7.76
C PHE A 28 -6.51 -7.09 -9.19
N PRO A 29 -7.41 -6.53 -10.01
CA PRO A 29 -7.07 -5.83 -11.25
C PRO A 29 -6.08 -4.69 -11.01
N GLU A 30 -5.24 -4.42 -12.00
CA GLU A 30 -4.27 -3.31 -11.99
C GLU A 30 -4.95 -1.93 -11.85
N ASP A 31 -6.22 -1.81 -12.24
CA ASP A 31 -7.02 -0.58 -12.07
C ASP A 31 -7.36 -0.26 -10.61
N PHE A 32 -7.32 -1.25 -9.71
CA PHE A 32 -7.73 -1.09 -8.30
C PHE A 32 -6.55 -1.02 -7.33
N MET A 33 -5.40 -1.55 -7.73
CA MET A 33 -4.17 -1.38 -6.98
C MET A 33 -2.96 -1.37 -7.89
N PHE A 34 -1.94 -0.61 -7.49
CA PHE A 34 -0.64 -0.64 -8.14
C PHE A 34 0.48 -0.40 -7.11
N GLU A 35 1.67 -0.88 -7.41
CA GLU A 35 2.88 -0.57 -6.65
C GLU A 35 3.53 0.68 -7.25
N MET A 36 3.97 1.63 -6.42
CA MET A 36 4.80 2.73 -6.93
C MET A 36 6.09 2.18 -7.53
N SER A 37 6.50 2.68 -8.70
CA SER A 37 7.79 2.28 -9.26
C SER A 37 8.95 2.76 -8.37
N GLU A 38 10.09 2.07 -8.38
CA GLU A 38 11.25 2.49 -7.59
C GLU A 38 11.72 3.90 -7.94
N ASN A 39 11.60 4.29 -9.21
CA ASN A 39 11.94 5.64 -9.67
C ASN A 39 10.95 6.69 -9.16
N GLU A 40 9.64 6.43 -9.23
CA GLU A 40 8.64 7.32 -8.64
C GLU A 40 8.82 7.41 -7.14
N PHE A 41 9.09 6.30 -6.45
CA PHE A 41 9.33 6.28 -5.01
C PHE A 41 10.61 7.03 -4.61
N ARG A 42 11.69 6.92 -5.41
CA ARG A 42 12.92 7.71 -5.20
C ARG A 42 12.69 9.19 -5.44
N ASN A 43 11.99 9.56 -6.51
CA ASN A 43 11.63 10.94 -6.82
C ASN A 43 10.68 11.52 -5.77
N TRP A 44 9.71 10.72 -5.31
CA TRP A 44 8.77 11.08 -4.26
C TRP A 44 9.45 11.16 -2.88
N ARG A 45 10.53 10.41 -2.64
CA ARG A 45 11.37 10.63 -1.45
C ARG A 45 12.27 11.84 -1.56
N SER A 46 12.77 12.18 -2.76
CA SER A 46 13.75 13.25 -2.95
C SER A 46 13.12 14.63 -3.12
N GLN A 47 11.92 14.72 -3.69
CA GLN A 47 11.22 16.00 -3.89
C GLN A 47 10.63 16.56 -2.60
N PHE A 48 10.38 15.74 -1.58
CA PHE A 48 9.96 16.21 -0.26
C PHE A 48 11.21 16.47 0.59
N VAL A 49 11.75 17.69 0.45
CA VAL A 49 12.93 18.21 1.19
C VAL A 49 12.72 18.21 2.71
N THR A 50 11.47 18.17 3.18
CA THR A 50 11.11 18.04 4.59
C THR A 50 10.73 16.60 4.91
N SER A 51 11.53 15.99 5.79
CA SER A 51 11.25 14.72 6.42
C SER A 51 9.87 14.70 7.06
N ASN A 52 8.88 14.12 6.39
CA ASN A 52 7.70 13.64 7.09
C ASN A 52 8.15 12.40 7.88
N SER A 53 7.89 12.38 9.20
CA SER A 53 8.15 11.23 10.07
C SER A 53 7.53 9.93 9.52
N ASP A 54 6.46 10.06 8.74
CA ASP A 54 5.79 8.99 8.01
C ASP A 54 6.59 8.37 6.84
N MET A 55 7.59 9.07 6.32
CA MET A 55 8.39 8.68 5.14
C MET A 55 9.78 8.14 5.49
N MET A 56 10.30 8.45 6.69
CA MET A 56 11.60 7.96 7.15
C MET A 56 11.51 6.47 7.52
N GLY A 57 12.01 5.60 6.64
CA GLY A 57 12.23 4.17 6.93
C GLY A 57 11.50 3.18 6.02
N LEU A 58 10.71 3.64 5.06
CA LEU A 58 10.11 2.77 4.05
C LEU A 58 11.22 2.22 3.13
N ARG A 59 11.54 0.93 3.33
CA ARG A 59 12.59 0.20 2.59
C ARG A 59 12.10 -0.33 1.24
N TYR A 60 10.78 -0.36 1.04
CA TYR A 60 10.10 -0.89 -0.14
C TYR A 60 9.05 0.11 -0.62
N ALA A 61 8.73 0.08 -1.91
CA ALA A 61 7.65 0.87 -2.46
C ALA A 61 6.32 0.50 -1.77
N PRO A 62 5.49 1.49 -1.42
CA PRO A 62 4.16 1.23 -0.89
C PRO A 62 3.21 0.83 -2.03
N PHE A 63 2.21 0.03 -1.68
CA PHE A 63 1.07 -0.19 -2.57
C PHE A 63 0.05 0.94 -2.44
N CYS A 64 -0.46 1.37 -3.58
CA CYS A 64 -1.53 2.35 -3.70
C CYS A 64 -2.83 1.63 -4.05
N PHE A 65 -3.91 1.96 -3.35
CA PHE A 65 -5.24 1.38 -3.56
C PHE A 65 -6.28 2.45 -3.88
N THR A 66 -7.19 2.14 -4.79
CA THR A 66 -8.41 2.89 -5.03
C THR A 66 -9.49 2.54 -4.00
N GLU A 67 -10.59 3.28 -3.94
CA GLU A 67 -11.72 3.00 -3.04
C GLU A 67 -12.29 1.58 -3.25
N GLN A 68 -12.36 1.15 -4.51
CA GLN A 68 -12.78 -0.20 -4.89
C GLN A 68 -11.76 -1.24 -4.41
N GLY A 69 -10.45 -0.95 -4.54
CA GLY A 69 -9.39 -1.79 -4.01
C GLY A 69 -9.45 -1.97 -2.49
N VAL A 70 -9.80 -0.90 -1.74
CA VAL A 70 -10.01 -0.95 -0.29
C VAL A 70 -11.19 -1.86 0.07
N THR A 71 -12.26 -1.81 -0.72
CA THR A 71 -13.44 -2.66 -0.53
C THR A 71 -13.12 -4.14 -0.76
N MET A 72 -12.29 -4.47 -1.76
CA MET A 72 -11.83 -5.84 -1.94
C MET A 72 -10.89 -6.30 -0.83
N LEU A 73 -10.06 -5.41 -0.30
CA LEU A 73 -9.19 -5.70 0.84
C LEU A 73 -10.01 -6.08 2.09
N SER A 74 -11.13 -5.40 2.36
CA SER A 74 -11.99 -5.75 3.50
C SER A 74 -12.59 -7.16 3.36
N CYS A 75 -12.98 -7.55 2.13
CA CYS A 75 -13.44 -8.91 1.84
C CYS A 75 -12.35 -9.96 2.05
N VAL A 76 -11.09 -9.65 1.73
CA VAL A 76 -9.95 -10.57 1.90
C VAL A 76 -9.51 -10.67 3.37
N LEU A 77 -9.59 -9.58 4.13
CA LEU A 77 -9.16 -9.53 5.53
C LEU A 77 -10.21 -10.11 6.50
N ASN A 78 -11.50 -10.06 6.17
CA ASN A 78 -12.59 -10.61 6.98
C ASN A 78 -12.98 -12.05 6.59
N SER A 79 -12.17 -12.74 5.78
CA SER A 79 -12.40 -14.13 5.34
C SER A 79 -11.77 -15.17 6.25
#